data_AF-A0A2N6NEB9-F1
#
_entry.id   AF-A0A2N6NEB9-F1
#
_cell.length_a   1.000
_cell.length_b   1.000
_cell.length_c   1.000
_cell.angle_alpha   90.00
_cell.angle_beta   90.00
_cell.angle_gamma   90.00
#
_symmetry.space_group_name_H-M   'P 1'
#
loop_
_entity.id
_entity.type
_entity.pdbx_description
1 polymer ?
#
loop_
_entity_poly.entity_id
_entity_poly.type
_entity_poly.pdbx_seq_one_letter_code
_entity_poly.pdbx_strand_id
1 'polypeptide(L)'
;MVSLADMYMISGLHKLAEARFNRAVRQTSNPRRLLDSVSAFYALEADSCKTFRKTIILWLRWLAARTSDADDVTSQLEDVMAKVPEFAIDFAMSVYHEPVLGHCSACGDDKIVPVEPLQCRCQRCRKGGASTLVNKFNSKQRNGWV
;
A
#
# COMPACT_ATOMS: atom_id res chain seq x y z
N MET A 1 17.74 -14.02 -5.69
CA MET A 1 16.86 -15.18 -5.94
C MET A 1 15.92 -14.96 -7.12
N VAL A 2 15.14 -13.87 -7.15
CA VAL A 2 14.20 -13.58 -8.25
C VAL A 2 14.90 -13.42 -9.60
N SER A 3 15.94 -12.59 -9.68
CA SER A 3 16.73 -12.43 -10.92
C SER A 3 17.33 -13.76 -11.44
N LEU A 4 17.78 -14.64 -10.55
CA LEU A 4 18.25 -15.98 -10.94
C LEU A 4 17.09 -16.87 -11.42
N ALA A 5 15.93 -16.82 -10.76
CA ALA A 5 14.76 -17.56 -11.18
C ALA A 5 14.32 -17.17 -12.60
N ASP A 6 14.39 -15.89 -12.94
CA ASP A 6 14.08 -15.38 -14.27
C ASP A 6 15.15 -15.77 -15.30
N MET A 7 16.43 -15.61 -14.96
CA MET A 7 17.55 -15.97 -15.83
C MET A 7 17.53 -17.45 -16.22
N TYR A 8 17.15 -18.33 -15.29
CA TYR A 8 17.10 -19.77 -15.52
C TYR A 8 15.68 -20.32 -15.75
N MET A 9 14.68 -19.44 -15.88
CA MET A 9 13.25 -19.77 -16.03
C MET A 9 12.71 -20.82 -15.02
N ILE A 10 13.20 -20.78 -13.78
CA ILE A 10 12.82 -21.73 -12.73
C ILE A 10 11.55 -21.23 -12.02
N SER A 11 10.38 -21.58 -12.56
CA SER A 11 9.08 -21.15 -12.03
C SER A 11 8.85 -21.50 -10.55
N GLY A 12 9.38 -22.64 -10.07
CA GLY A 12 9.30 -23.03 -8.66
C GLY A 12 10.09 -22.10 -7.73
N LEU A 13 11.25 -21.61 -8.17
CA LEU A 13 12.09 -20.69 -7.41
C LEU A 13 11.44 -19.31 -7.34
N HIS A 14 10.83 -18.87 -8.44
CA HIS A 14 10.07 -17.63 -8.49
C HIS A 14 8.89 -17.66 -7.50
N LYS A 15 8.04 -18.69 -7.54
CA LYS A 15 6.91 -18.87 -6.61
C LYS A 15 7.35 -18.89 -5.15
N LEU A 16 8.47 -19.56 -4.85
CA LEU A 16 9.02 -19.60 -3.50
C LEU A 16 9.50 -18.22 -3.03
N ALA A 17 10.17 -17.47 -3.91
CA ALA A 17 10.63 -16.12 -3.62
C ALA A 17 9.45 -15.17 -3.37
N GLU A 18 8.42 -15.24 -4.21
CA GLU A 18 7.19 -14.47 -4.06
C GLU A 18 6.45 -14.80 -2.75
N ALA A 19 6.30 -16.08 -2.42
CA ALA A 19 5.66 -16.51 -1.16
C ALA A 19 6.42 -16.01 0.07
N ARG A 20 7.76 -16.10 0.05
CA ARG A 20 8.62 -15.59 1.13
C ARG A 20 8.53 -14.08 1.26
N PHE A 21 8.53 -13.38 0.14
CA PHE A 21 8.43 -11.93 0.12
C PHE A 21 7.08 -11.46 0.67
N ASN A 22 5.98 -12.02 0.17
CA ASN A 22 4.63 -11.69 0.64
C ASN A 22 4.48 -11.95 2.15
N ARG A 23 5.09 -13.03 2.64
CA ARG A 23 5.12 -13.32 4.09
C ARG A 23 5.91 -12.27 4.85
N ALA A 24 7.09 -11.89 4.36
CA ALA A 24 7.93 -10.87 4.99
C ALA A 24 7.19 -9.52 5.06
N VAL A 25 6.64 -9.03 3.94
CA VAL A 25 5.89 -7.77 3.88
C VAL A 25 4.72 -7.75 4.88
N ARG A 26 3.99 -8.86 5.02
CA ARG A 26 2.88 -8.96 5.99
C ARG A 26 3.33 -9.01 7.45
N GLN A 27 4.53 -9.53 7.71
CA GLN A 27 5.10 -9.65 9.06
C GLN A 27 5.96 -8.44 9.44
N THR A 28 6.27 -7.57 8.48
CA THR A 28 7.04 -6.35 8.71
C THR A 28 6.27 -5.41 9.64
N SER A 29 6.74 -5.28 10.87
CA SER A 29 6.30 -4.26 11.82
C SER A 29 6.97 -2.91 11.60
N ASN A 30 8.13 -2.89 10.93
CA ASN A 30 8.93 -1.68 10.73
C ASN A 30 8.89 -1.21 9.26
N PRO A 31 8.17 -0.12 8.94
CA PRO A 31 8.05 0.40 7.59
C PRO A 31 9.37 0.84 6.96
N ARG A 32 10.32 1.27 7.79
CA ARG A 32 11.61 1.79 7.34
C ARG A 32 12.43 0.76 6.59
N ARG A 33 12.49 -0.44 7.15
CA ARG A 33 13.25 -1.55 6.56
C ARG A 33 12.71 -1.95 5.19
N LEU A 34 11.41 -1.78 4.96
CA LEU A 34 10.82 -2.06 3.66
C LEU A 34 11.12 -0.94 2.66
N LEU A 35 11.05 0.32 3.10
CA LEU A 35 11.43 1.48 2.28
C LEU A 35 12.89 1.41 1.83
N ASP A 36 13.81 1.02 2.72
CA ASP A 36 15.24 0.82 2.37
C ASP A 36 15.44 -0.23 1.27
N SER A 37 14.53 -1.21 1.18
CA SER A 37 14.61 -2.26 0.16
C SER A 37 14.07 -1.83 -1.22
N VAL A 38 13.32 -0.71 -1.30
CA VAL A 38 12.68 -0.25 -2.54
C VAL A 38 13.71 -0.02 -3.64
N SER A 39 14.80 0.69 -3.35
CA SER A 39 15.86 0.95 -4.34
C SER A 39 16.45 -0.35 -4.90
N ALA A 40 16.62 -1.37 -4.07
CA ALA A 40 17.11 -2.67 -4.52
C ALA A 40 16.11 -3.38 -5.46
N PHE A 41 14.80 -3.28 -5.22
CA PHE A 41 13.78 -3.87 -6.11
C PHE A 41 13.60 -3.11 -7.42
N TYR A 42 13.84 -1.80 -7.42
CA TYR A 42 13.77 -0.98 -8.62
C TYR A 42 15.03 -1.08 -9.48
N ALA A 43 16.19 -1.36 -8.87
CA ALA A 43 17.41 -1.69 -9.61
C ALA A 43 17.37 -3.04 -10.35
N LEU A 44 16.41 -3.92 -10.01
CA LEU A 44 16.23 -5.18 -10.72
C LEU A 44 15.41 -4.96 -12.00
N GLU A 45 16.00 -5.23 -13.16
CA GLU A 45 15.36 -5.09 -14.48
C GLU A 45 14.41 -6.25 -14.85
N ALA A 46 14.33 -7.28 -14.01
CA ALA A 46 13.58 -8.48 -14.33
C ALA A 46 12.06 -8.23 -14.32
N ASP A 47 11.33 -8.74 -15.32
CA ASP A 47 9.87 -8.54 -15.44
C ASP A 47 9.11 -9.09 -14.24
N SER A 48 9.60 -10.18 -13.65
CA SER A 48 9.10 -10.71 -12.37
C SER A 48 9.09 -9.67 -11.26
N CYS A 49 10.01 -8.71 -11.25
CA CYS A 49 10.10 -7.71 -10.19
C CYS A 49 8.90 -6.76 -10.19
N LYS A 50 8.15 -6.67 -11.29
CA LYS A 50 6.92 -5.87 -11.37
C LYS A 50 5.85 -6.31 -10.36
N THR A 51 5.69 -7.61 -10.08
CA THR A 51 4.74 -8.08 -9.05
C THR A 51 5.20 -7.74 -7.64
N PHE A 52 6.52 -7.78 -7.38
CA PHE A 52 7.10 -7.37 -6.10
C PHE A 52 6.92 -5.87 -5.86
N ARG A 53 7.21 -5.03 -6.88
CA ARG A 53 6.98 -3.58 -6.85
C ARG A 53 5.52 -3.25 -6.54
N LYS A 54 4.57 -3.87 -7.25
CA LYS A 54 3.13 -3.74 -6.98
C LYS A 54 2.75 -4.09 -5.54
N THR A 55 3.33 -5.17 -5.01
CA THR A 55 3.07 -5.61 -3.62
C THR A 55 3.56 -4.58 -2.60
N ILE A 56 4.74 -3.99 -2.82
CA ILE A 56 5.28 -2.92 -1.95
C ILE A 56 4.38 -1.69 -2.00
N ILE A 57 3.97 -1.27 -3.21
CA ILE A 57 3.11 -0.11 -3.40
C ILE A 57 1.77 -0.29 -2.68
N LEU A 58 1.12 -1.44 -2.85
CA LEU A 58 -0.13 -1.78 -2.17
C LEU A 58 0.01 -1.72 -0.64
N TRP A 59 1.13 -2.25 -0.13
CA TRP A 59 1.41 -2.22 1.30
C TRP A 59 1.65 -0.80 1.81
N LEU A 60 2.37 0.03 1.06
CA LEU A 60 2.60 1.44 1.40
C LEU A 60 1.31 2.26 1.36
N ARG A 61 0.43 2.01 0.40
CA ARG A 61 -0.91 2.64 0.36
C ARG A 61 -1.70 2.32 1.62
N TRP A 62 -1.65 1.06 2.05
CA TRP A 62 -2.31 0.63 3.28
C TRP A 62 -1.67 1.26 4.53
N LEU A 63 -0.34 1.36 4.57
CA LEU A 63 0.39 2.05 5.64
C LEU A 63 -0.02 3.52 5.71
N ALA A 64 0.10 4.25 4.59
CA ALA A 64 -0.25 5.66 4.48
C ALA A 64 -1.71 5.94 4.87
N ALA A 65 -2.63 5.02 4.53
CA ALA A 65 -4.02 5.15 4.93
C ALA A 65 -4.27 4.91 6.43
N ARG A 66 -3.37 4.20 7.14
CA ARG A 66 -3.47 3.93 8.58
C ARG A 66 -2.71 4.93 9.45
N THR A 67 -1.59 5.44 8.96
CA THR A 67 -0.73 6.35 9.72
C THR A 67 -1.15 7.79 9.45
N SER A 68 -1.87 8.37 10.41
CA SER A 68 -2.25 9.79 10.41
C SER A 68 -1.09 10.73 10.80
N ASP A 69 -0.02 10.19 11.40
CA ASP A 69 0.96 10.97 12.14
C ASP A 69 2.31 10.22 12.18
N ALA A 70 3.09 10.32 11.10
CA ALA A 70 4.38 9.65 11.04
C ALA A 70 5.39 10.46 10.22
N ASP A 71 5.77 11.65 10.71
CA ASP A 71 6.86 12.47 10.14
C ASP A 71 8.12 11.64 9.80
N ASP A 72 8.38 10.63 10.63
CA ASP A 72 9.51 9.72 10.52
C ASP A 72 9.42 8.73 9.33
N VAL A 73 8.21 8.40 8.87
CA VAL A 73 7.98 7.58 7.67
C VAL A 73 7.86 8.47 6.43
N THR A 74 7.27 9.66 6.58
CA THR A 74 7.13 10.64 5.50
C THR A 74 8.49 11.09 4.97
N SER A 75 9.42 11.46 5.86
CA SER A 75 10.78 11.88 5.48
C SER A 75 11.56 10.78 4.73
N GLN A 76 11.45 9.53 5.17
CA GLN A 76 12.11 8.42 4.47
C GLN A 76 11.43 8.10 3.14
N LEU A 77 10.10 8.24 3.05
CA LEU A 77 9.38 8.07 1.80
C LEU A 77 9.80 9.14 0.78
N GLU A 78 9.95 10.39 1.20
CA GLU A 78 10.45 11.49 0.37
C GLU A 78 11.87 11.21 -0.14
N ASP A 79 12.77 10.75 0.73
CA ASP A 79 14.15 10.37 0.35
C ASP A 79 14.16 9.23 -0.68
N VAL A 80 13.32 8.20 -0.49
CA VAL A 80 13.20 7.09 -1.46
C VAL A 80 12.60 7.56 -2.79
N MET A 81 11.59 8.44 -2.76
CA MET A 81 10.99 9.00 -3.98
C MET A 81 11.98 9.88 -4.75
N ALA A 82 12.83 10.64 -4.05
CA ALA A 82 13.89 11.42 -4.68
C ALA A 82 14.97 10.53 -5.31
N LYS A 83 15.31 9.40 -4.67
CA LYS A 83 16.29 8.43 -5.16
C LYS A 83 15.76 7.54 -6.30
N VAL A 84 14.46 7.28 -6.33
CA VAL A 84 13.81 6.35 -7.26
C VAL A 84 12.55 6.99 -7.84
N PRO A 85 12.65 7.83 -8.89
CA PRO A 85 11.51 8.54 -9.46
C PRO A 85 10.44 7.61 -10.04
N GLU A 86 10.83 6.46 -10.60
CA GLU A 86 9.91 5.46 -11.13
C GLU A 86 8.99 4.92 -10.03
N PHE A 87 9.52 4.78 -8.82
CA PHE A 87 8.73 4.38 -7.67
C PHE A 87 7.69 5.45 -7.30
N ALA A 88 8.06 6.73 -7.35
CA ALA A 88 7.12 7.82 -7.08
C ALA A 88 5.96 7.83 -8.10
N ILE A 89 6.27 7.61 -9.38
CA ILE A 89 5.26 7.50 -10.45
C ILE A 89 4.35 6.29 -10.20
N ASP A 90 4.94 5.10 -9.98
CA ASP A 90 4.16 3.88 -9.75
C ASP A 90 3.25 4.01 -8.51
N PHE A 91 3.75 4.63 -7.44
CA PHE A 91 2.99 4.89 -6.23
C PHE A 91 1.82 5.86 -6.48
N ALA A 92 2.08 7.00 -7.15
CA ALA A 92 1.05 7.97 -7.49
C ALA A 92 -0.02 7.38 -8.42
N MET A 93 0.38 6.61 -9.42
CA MET A 93 -0.54 5.94 -10.35
C MET A 93 -1.37 4.88 -9.64
N SER A 94 -0.80 4.15 -8.67
CA SER A 94 -1.58 3.24 -7.83
C SER A 94 -2.59 3.99 -6.97
N VAL A 95 -2.26 5.19 -6.48
CA VAL A 95 -3.23 6.06 -5.78
C VAL A 95 -4.37 6.50 -6.66
N TYR A 96 -4.10 6.79 -7.93
CA TYR A 96 -5.11 7.22 -8.88
C TYR A 96 -6.03 6.07 -9.33
N HIS A 97 -5.47 4.90 -9.63
CA HIS A 97 -6.21 3.79 -10.23
C HIS A 97 -6.92 2.89 -9.22
N GLU A 98 -6.40 2.77 -8.00
CA GLU A 98 -6.99 1.87 -7.01
C GLU A 98 -8.01 2.57 -6.12
N PRO A 99 -9.06 1.84 -5.69
CA PRO A 99 -10.10 2.38 -4.84
C PRO A 99 -9.54 2.94 -3.53
N VAL A 100 -10.18 3.98 -3.02
CA VAL A 100 -9.85 4.58 -1.73
C VAL A 100 -10.13 3.57 -0.62
N LEU A 101 -9.25 3.51 0.37
CA LEU A 101 -9.40 2.60 1.50
C LEU A 101 -10.21 3.24 2.63
N GLY A 102 -11.01 2.41 3.30
CA GLY A 102 -11.98 2.86 4.30
C GLY A 102 -12.42 1.75 5.26
N HIS A 103 -13.35 2.08 6.15
CA HIS A 103 -14.03 1.14 7.03
C HIS A 103 -15.47 0.91 6.57
N CYS A 104 -16.02 -0.27 6.85
CA CYS A 104 -17.42 -0.58 6.57
C CYS A 104 -18.02 -1.36 7.73
N SER A 105 -19.06 -0.80 8.32
CA SER A 105 -19.82 -1.42 9.42
C SER A 105 -20.40 -2.78 9.07
N ALA A 106 -20.75 -3.02 7.81
CA ALA A 106 -21.27 -4.31 7.36
C ALA A 106 -20.18 -5.38 7.12
N CYS A 107 -18.92 -5.00 6.88
CA CYS A 107 -17.81 -5.94 6.72
C CYS A 107 -17.05 -6.20 8.03
N GLY A 108 -17.27 -5.34 9.02
CA GLY A 108 -16.58 -5.28 10.31
C GLY A 108 -15.75 -4.01 10.40
N ASP A 109 -15.91 -3.28 11.50
CA ASP A 109 -15.27 -1.97 11.70
C ASP A 109 -13.73 -2.05 11.72
N ASP A 110 -13.16 -3.17 12.16
CA ASP A 110 -11.71 -3.37 12.19
C ASP A 110 -11.09 -3.66 10.82
N LYS A 111 -11.91 -3.93 9.79
CA LYS A 111 -11.44 -4.30 8.46
C LYS A 111 -11.34 -3.09 7.55
N ILE A 112 -10.16 -2.92 6.97
CA ILE A 112 -9.95 -1.97 5.88
C ILE A 112 -10.52 -2.58 4.59
N VAL A 113 -11.41 -1.84 3.94
CA VAL A 113 -12.11 -2.23 2.72
C VAL A 113 -11.95 -1.17 1.64
N PRO A 114 -12.01 -1.55 0.35
CA PRO A 114 -12.13 -0.60 -0.74
C PRO A 114 -13.49 0.10 -0.72
N VAL A 115 -13.48 1.42 -0.93
CA VAL A 115 -14.64 2.30 -0.86
C VAL A 115 -14.73 3.14 -2.13
N GLU A 116 -15.94 3.27 -2.67
CA GLU A 116 -16.30 4.28 -3.66
C GLU A 116 -16.56 5.61 -2.93
N PRO A 117 -15.68 6.63 -3.04
CA PRO A 117 -15.73 7.81 -2.18
C PRO A 117 -17.02 8.61 -2.32
N LEU A 118 -17.48 8.83 -3.56
CA LEU A 118 -18.65 9.65 -3.85
C LEU A 118 -19.96 9.04 -3.33
N GLN A 119 -20.01 7.71 -3.18
CA GLN A 119 -21.20 6.98 -2.77
C GLN A 119 -21.09 6.42 -1.35
N CYS A 120 -19.94 6.63 -0.67
CA CYS A 120 -19.61 6.02 0.62
C CYS A 120 -19.98 4.52 0.64
N ARG A 121 -19.69 3.83 -0.47
CA ARG A 121 -20.15 2.46 -0.73
C ARG A 121 -18.96 1.52 -0.64
N CYS A 122 -19.11 0.46 0.14
CA CYS A 122 -18.09 -0.58 0.20
C CYS A 122 -18.09 -1.38 -1.09
N GLN A 123 -16.95 -1.47 -1.79
CA GLN A 123 -16.86 -2.29 -3.01
C GLN A 123 -16.94 -3.79 -2.73
N ARG A 124 -16.70 -4.21 -1.48
CA ARG A 124 -16.75 -5.63 -1.08
C ARG A 124 -18.17 -6.14 -0.83
N CYS A 125 -18.98 -5.41 -0.06
CA CYS A 125 -20.36 -5.83 0.27
C CYS A 125 -21.44 -5.07 -0.50
N ARG A 126 -21.05 -4.06 -1.31
CA ARG A 126 -21.93 -3.18 -2.09
C ARG A 126 -22.94 -2.37 -1.26
N LYS A 127 -22.85 -2.40 0.08
CA LYS A 127 -23.70 -1.60 0.98
C LYS A 127 -23.10 -0.19 1.18
N GLY A 128 -23.99 0.78 1.41
CA GLY A 128 -23.61 2.14 1.79
C GLY A 128 -23.16 2.25 3.26
N GLY A 129 -22.62 3.41 3.62
CA GLY A 129 -22.16 3.71 5.00
C GLY A 129 -20.70 3.37 5.26
N ALA A 130 -19.88 3.19 4.22
CA ALA A 130 -18.45 3.07 4.37
C ALA A 130 -17.80 4.44 4.55
N SER A 131 -16.88 4.57 5.49
CA SER A 131 -16.13 5.80 5.76
C SER A 131 -14.72 5.69 5.18
N THR A 132 -14.23 6.73 4.50
CA THR A 132 -12.85 6.75 4.00
C THR A 132 -11.87 7.01 5.13
N LEU A 133 -10.68 6.40 5.08
CA LEU A 133 -9.64 6.59 6.11
C LEU A 133 -9.13 8.04 6.19
N VAL A 134 -9.25 8.79 5.10
CA VAL A 134 -8.87 10.21 5.00
C VAL A 134 -9.83 11.13 5.78
N ASN A 135 -11.06 10.70 6.09
CA ASN A 135 -12.12 11.59 6.57
C ASN A 135 -12.23 11.75 8.10
N LYS A 136 -11.21 11.38 8.88
CA LYS A 136 -11.21 11.66 10.34
C LYS A 136 -10.97 13.13 10.69
N PHE A 137 -10.59 13.98 9.73
CA PHE A 137 -10.32 15.40 9.98
C PHE A 137 -11.57 16.31 10.05
N ASN A 138 -12.77 15.87 9.65
CA ASN A 138 -13.92 16.77 9.50
C ASN A 138 -15.10 16.53 10.46
N SER A 139 -15.05 15.53 11.33
CA SER A 139 -16.17 15.24 12.26
C SER A 139 -16.03 15.84 13.66
N LYS A 140 -14.85 16.38 14.03
CA LYS A 140 -14.64 17.00 15.36
C LYS A 140 -14.89 18.51 15.44
N GLN A 141 -15.10 19.22 14.33
CA GLN A 141 -15.36 20.67 14.36
C GLN A 141 -16.85 21.07 14.25
N ARG A 142 -17.79 20.12 14.23
CA ARG A 142 -19.24 20.44 14.10
C ARG A 142 -20.08 20.29 15.36
N ASN A 143 -19.49 19.92 16.50
CA ASN A 143 -20.21 19.82 17.77
C ASN A 143 -19.60 20.75 18.82
N GLY A 144 -19.90 22.04 18.68
CA GLY A 144 -19.70 23.08 19.68
C GLY A 144 -20.78 24.13 19.52
N TRP A 145 -21.98 23.83 20.03
CA TRP A 145 -23.04 24.81 20.28
C TRP A 145 -22.70 25.56 21.58
N VAL A 146 -22.59 26.89 21.53
CA VAL A 146 -23.40 27.92 22.19
C VAL A 146 -22.78 29.28 21.83
#